data_AF-A0AAV0HE57-F1
#
_entry.id   AF-A0AAV0HE57-F1
#
_cell.length_a   1.000
_cell.length_b   1.000
_cell.length_c   1.000
_cell.angle_alpha   90.00
_cell.angle_beta   90.00
_cell.angle_gamma   90.00
#
_symmetry.space_group_name_H-M   'P 1'
#
loop_
_entity.id
_entity.type
_entity.pdbx_description
1 polymer ?
#
loop_
_entity_poly.entity_id
_entity_poly.type
_entity_poly.pdbx_seq_one_letter_code
_entity_poly.pdbx_strand_id
1 'polypeptide(L)'
;MLICSQPDITAPGVAILAAWTGNDSSIATPTGRAPPAYIIISGTSMACPHISGVAANVRSAVPTLTAAGVKSAIMTTAVSTNNLGTAITTDEGDWATPYDIGAGILQPTRALRPGLIYDTTADEYLQFLCYHGYNTTTVKSISRTAARSFRCPAGGANRDLISSLNYPSI
;
A
#
# COMPACT_ATOMS: atom_id res chain seq x y z
N MET A 1 -5.13 20.43 -0.36
CA MET A 1 -4.84 19.47 -1.44
C MET A 1 -3.93 18.42 -0.85
N LEU A 2 -4.46 17.23 -0.60
CA LEU A 2 -3.66 16.05 -0.26
C LEU A 2 -2.93 15.63 -1.54
N ILE A 3 -1.63 15.44 -1.46
CA ILE A 3 -0.77 15.29 -2.65
C ILE A 3 -0.48 13.81 -2.97
N CYS A 4 -0.77 12.92 -2.02
CA CYS A 4 -0.79 11.47 -2.24
C CYS A 4 -2.16 10.95 -1.83
N SER A 5 -2.93 10.41 -2.77
CA SER A 5 -4.20 9.77 -2.46
C SER A 5 -3.98 8.55 -1.56
N GLN A 6 -4.79 8.40 -0.52
CA GLN A 6 -4.85 7.22 0.33
C GLN A 6 -6.29 6.73 0.43
N PRO A 7 -6.52 5.40 0.49
CA PRO A 7 -5.53 4.32 0.44
C PRO A 7 -4.89 4.15 -0.96
N ASP A 8 -3.85 3.33 -1.07
CA ASP A 8 -3.15 3.10 -2.34
C ASP A 8 -3.85 2.07 -3.24
N ILE A 9 -4.37 0.99 -2.64
CA ILE A 9 -4.82 -0.23 -3.32
C ILE A 9 -5.80 -0.97 -2.42
N THR A 10 -6.72 -1.75 -3.02
CA THR A 10 -7.64 -2.64 -2.32
C THR A 10 -7.27 -4.11 -2.55
N ALA A 11 -7.42 -4.92 -1.51
CA ALA A 11 -7.30 -6.38 -1.55
C ALA A 11 -8.35 -7.04 -0.64
N PRO A 12 -8.58 -8.36 -0.78
CA PRO A 12 -9.53 -9.09 0.05
C PRO A 12 -9.16 -8.99 1.54
N GLY A 13 -10.09 -8.44 2.33
CA GLY A 13 -9.92 -8.29 3.78
C GLY A 13 -11.14 -8.72 4.59
N VAL A 14 -12.22 -9.18 3.96
CA VAL A 14 -13.46 -9.59 4.65
C VAL A 14 -13.60 -11.10 4.54
N ALA A 15 -13.93 -11.75 5.67
CA ALA A 15 -14.14 -13.19 5.77
C ALA A 15 -12.96 -14.01 5.23
N ILE A 16 -11.74 -13.66 5.63
CA ILE A 16 -10.52 -14.35 5.22
C ILE A 16 -10.24 -15.50 6.18
N LEU A 17 -10.14 -16.72 5.63
CA LEU A 17 -9.71 -17.91 6.34
C LEU A 17 -8.18 -17.94 6.45
N ALA A 18 -7.64 -17.96 7.67
CA ALA A 18 -6.20 -18.03 7.92
C ALA A 18 -5.89 -18.92 9.13
N ALA A 19 -4.64 -19.36 9.23
CA ALA A 19 -4.17 -20.18 10.35
C ALA A 19 -4.27 -19.40 11.67
N TRP A 20 -4.55 -20.11 12.76
CA TRP A 20 -4.69 -19.52 14.09
C TRP A 20 -4.00 -20.35 15.16
N THR A 21 -3.68 -19.72 16.29
CA THR A 21 -3.05 -20.42 17.40
C THR A 21 -4.08 -21.25 18.15
N GLY A 22 -3.77 -22.52 18.41
CA GLY A 22 -4.67 -23.44 19.11
C GLY A 22 -4.77 -23.19 20.63
N ASN A 23 -4.22 -22.10 21.15
CA ASN A 23 -4.23 -21.74 22.57
C ASN A 23 -5.01 -20.45 22.85
N ASP A 24 -5.69 -19.89 21.85
CA ASP A 24 -6.52 -18.70 22.03
C ASP A 24 -7.87 -19.07 22.65
N SER A 25 -8.05 -18.70 23.91
CA SER A 25 -9.27 -18.94 24.68
C SER A 25 -10.43 -18.02 24.30
N SER A 26 -10.19 -16.99 23.46
CA SER A 26 -11.25 -16.10 22.96
C SER A 26 -12.08 -16.72 21.83
N ILE A 27 -11.58 -17.79 21.21
CA ILE A 27 -12.28 -18.50 20.13
C ILE A 27 -13.23 -19.54 20.72
N ALA A 28 -14.52 -19.39 20.41
CA ALA A 28 -15.54 -20.35 20.81
C ALA A 28 -15.23 -21.74 20.24
N THR A 29 -14.78 -22.64 21.11
CA THR A 29 -14.46 -24.02 20.76
C THR A 29 -15.58 -24.92 21.24
N PRO A 30 -16.22 -25.73 20.35
CA PRO A 30 -17.26 -26.66 20.77
C PRO A 30 -16.75 -27.63 21.85
N THR A 31 -17.60 -27.92 22.84
CA THR A 31 -17.26 -28.83 23.93
C THR A 31 -16.80 -30.19 23.38
N GLY A 32 -15.64 -30.67 23.83
CA GLY A 32 -15.07 -31.95 23.38
C GLY A 32 -14.30 -31.88 22.04
N ARG A 33 -14.07 -30.68 21.48
CA ARG A 33 -13.20 -30.50 20.31
C ARG A 33 -11.95 -29.70 20.65
N ALA A 34 -10.88 -29.95 19.89
CA ALA A 34 -9.69 -29.11 19.93
C ALA A 34 -10.01 -27.73 19.31
N PRO A 35 -9.32 -26.67 19.75
CA PRO A 35 -9.41 -25.35 19.12
C PRO A 35 -9.11 -25.44 17.62
N PRO A 36 -9.82 -24.66 16.78
CA PRO A 36 -9.67 -24.75 15.34
C PRO A 36 -8.26 -24.26 14.92
N ALA A 37 -7.62 -24.97 13.99
CA ALA A 37 -6.33 -24.58 13.44
C ALA A 37 -6.42 -23.38 12.47
N TYR A 38 -7.64 -23.03 12.05
CA TYR A 38 -7.93 -21.92 11.14
C TYR A 38 -9.18 -21.19 11.60
N ILE A 39 -9.19 -19.87 11.44
CA ILE A 39 -10.36 -19.04 11.72
C ILE A 39 -10.65 -18.09 10.55
N ILE A 40 -11.87 -17.57 10.53
CA ILE A 40 -12.31 -16.57 9.55
C ILE A 40 -12.42 -15.23 10.26
N ILE A 41 -11.64 -14.25 9.80
CA ILE A 41 -11.65 -12.89 10.36
C ILE A 41 -11.65 -11.84 9.24
N SER A 42 -12.02 -10.61 9.62
CA SER A 42 -12.15 -9.48 8.72
C SER A 42 -11.33 -8.30 9.24
N GLY A 43 -10.74 -7.53 8.32
CA GLY A 43 -10.01 -6.31 8.62
C GLY A 43 -8.98 -5.96 7.53
N THR A 44 -8.52 -4.71 7.55
CA THR A 44 -7.38 -4.28 6.71
C THR A 44 -6.09 -5.04 7.06
N SER A 45 -5.99 -5.56 8.29
CA SER A 45 -4.95 -6.50 8.72
C SER A 45 -4.94 -7.80 7.91
N MET A 46 -6.07 -8.22 7.31
CA MET A 46 -6.15 -9.37 6.42
C MET A 46 -5.91 -8.99 4.95
N ALA A 47 -6.23 -7.75 4.55
CA ALA A 47 -5.92 -7.24 3.21
C ALA A 47 -4.42 -7.00 3.00
N CYS A 48 -3.73 -6.45 4.01
CA CYS A 48 -2.29 -6.16 3.98
C CYS A 48 -1.40 -7.37 3.59
N PRO A 49 -1.55 -8.58 4.15
CA PRO A 49 -0.73 -9.73 3.76
C PRO A 49 -0.99 -10.19 2.32
N HIS A 50 -2.19 -10.00 1.76
CA HIS A 50 -2.44 -10.27 0.34
C HIS A 50 -1.59 -9.37 -0.56
N ILE A 51 -1.57 -8.06 -0.27
CA ILE A 51 -0.72 -7.10 -1.01
C ILE A 51 0.76 -7.44 -0.80
N SER A 52 1.17 -7.74 0.42
CA SER A 52 2.57 -8.07 0.76
C SER A 52 3.04 -9.32 0.01
N GLY A 53 2.21 -10.35 -0.10
CA GLY A 53 2.50 -11.56 -0.87
C GLY A 53 2.68 -11.27 -2.36
N VAL A 54 1.82 -10.43 -2.95
CA VAL A 54 1.96 -10.04 -4.35
C VAL A 54 3.18 -9.16 -4.56
N ALA A 55 3.46 -8.21 -3.67
CA ALA A 55 4.66 -7.37 -3.74
C ALA A 55 5.94 -8.22 -3.70
N ALA A 56 5.99 -9.24 -2.83
CA ALA A 56 7.10 -10.19 -2.79
C ALA A 56 7.22 -10.99 -4.10
N ASN A 57 6.09 -11.43 -4.68
CA ASN A 57 6.09 -12.14 -5.96
C ASN A 57 6.60 -11.24 -7.11
N VAL A 58 6.09 -10.01 -7.23
CA VAL A 58 6.53 -9.02 -8.23
C VAL A 58 8.03 -8.75 -8.09
N ARG A 59 8.52 -8.56 -6.86
CA ARG A 59 9.95 -8.36 -6.58
C ARG A 59 10.79 -9.58 -6.93
N SER A 60 10.28 -10.79 -6.70
CA SER A 60 10.93 -12.05 -7.06
C SER A 60 11.03 -12.22 -8.58
N ALA A 61 9.96 -11.89 -9.31
CA ALA A 61 9.91 -12.00 -10.76
C ALA A 61 10.76 -10.94 -11.47
N VAL A 62 10.86 -9.72 -10.92
CA VAL A 62 11.68 -8.63 -11.45
C VAL A 62 12.58 -8.04 -10.35
N PRO A 63 13.71 -8.69 -10.03
CA PRO A 63 14.62 -8.31 -8.94
C PRO A 63 15.33 -6.97 -9.12
N THR A 64 15.09 -6.24 -10.20
CA THR A 64 15.61 -4.88 -10.43
C THR A 64 14.64 -3.78 -9.99
N LEU A 65 13.34 -4.09 -9.80
CA LEU A 65 12.35 -3.08 -9.39
C LEU A 65 12.60 -2.53 -7.98
N THR A 66 12.69 -1.22 -7.82
CA THR A 66 12.72 -0.60 -6.49
C THR A 66 11.41 -0.86 -5.72
N ALA A 67 11.36 -0.53 -4.43
CA ALA A 67 10.12 -0.59 -3.66
C ALA A 67 9.01 0.30 -4.26
N ALA A 68 9.38 1.48 -4.78
CA ALA A 68 8.46 2.37 -5.48
C ALA A 68 7.99 1.77 -6.81
N GLY A 69 8.90 1.15 -7.57
CA GLY A 69 8.58 0.43 -8.80
C GLY A 69 7.60 -0.72 -8.57
N VAL A 70 7.77 -1.51 -7.50
CA VAL A 70 6.81 -2.57 -7.13
C VAL A 70 5.44 -1.99 -6.76
N LYS A 71 5.41 -0.92 -5.95
CA LYS A 71 4.17 -0.23 -5.60
C LYS A 71 3.47 0.31 -6.84
N SER A 72 4.20 0.96 -7.73
CA SER A 72 3.67 1.50 -8.97
C SER A 72 3.12 0.40 -9.89
N ALA A 73 3.83 -0.72 -10.02
CA ALA A 73 3.36 -1.85 -10.80
C ALA A 73 2.02 -2.39 -10.27
N ILE A 74 1.86 -2.47 -8.95
CA ILE A 74 0.62 -2.91 -8.31
C ILE A 74 -0.51 -1.90 -8.54
N MET A 75 -0.26 -0.60 -8.33
CA MET A 75 -1.29 0.44 -8.45
C MET A 75 -1.74 0.65 -9.89
N THR A 76 -0.81 0.79 -10.84
CA THR A 76 -1.14 1.08 -12.25
C THR A 76 -1.83 -0.08 -12.98
N THR A 77 -1.76 -1.30 -12.44
CA THR A 77 -2.39 -2.49 -13.03
C THR A 77 -3.68 -2.91 -12.33
N ALA A 78 -4.07 -2.20 -11.27
CA ALA A 78 -5.30 -2.41 -10.53
C ALA A 78 -6.54 -2.16 -11.41
N VAL A 79 -7.68 -2.67 -10.98
CA VAL A 79 -8.97 -2.46 -11.66
C VAL A 79 -9.97 -1.78 -10.74
N SER A 80 -10.68 -0.79 -11.27
CA SER A 80 -11.72 -0.04 -10.57
C SER A 80 -13.14 -0.57 -10.83
N THR A 81 -13.25 -1.75 -11.46
CA THR A 81 -14.52 -2.40 -11.80
C THR A 81 -14.72 -3.70 -11.03
N ASN A 82 -15.97 -3.99 -10.68
CA ASN A 82 -16.36 -5.27 -10.08
C ASN A 82 -16.46 -6.39 -11.14
N ASN A 83 -16.88 -7.58 -10.70
CA ASN A 83 -17.08 -8.77 -11.55
C ASN A 83 -18.21 -8.62 -12.60
N LEU A 84 -19.08 -7.62 -12.46
CA LEU A 84 -20.12 -7.28 -13.43
C LEU A 84 -19.63 -6.25 -14.47
N GLY A 85 -18.37 -5.79 -14.36
CA GLY A 85 -17.80 -4.76 -15.22
C GLY A 85 -18.30 -3.35 -14.91
N THR A 86 -19.00 -3.14 -13.78
CA THR A 86 -19.45 -1.83 -13.33
C THR A 86 -18.48 -1.25 -12.30
N ALA A 87 -18.61 0.04 -11.98
CA ALA A 87 -17.84 0.67 -10.90
C ALA A 87 -18.01 -0.12 -9.59
N ILE A 88 -16.93 -0.18 -8.81
CA ILE A 88 -16.95 -0.74 -7.45
C ILE A 88 -17.80 0.18 -6.57
N THR A 89 -18.50 -0.41 -5.59
CA THR A 89 -19.33 0.31 -4.62
C THR A 89 -18.80 0.15 -3.21
N THR A 90 -19.15 1.09 -2.32
CA THR A 90 -19.02 0.93 -0.87
C THR A 90 -20.01 -0.12 -0.37
N ASP A 91 -19.92 -0.47 0.92
CA ASP A 91 -20.89 -1.32 1.59
C ASP A 91 -22.28 -0.65 1.73
N GLU A 92 -22.35 0.68 1.67
CA GLU A 92 -23.63 1.41 1.58
C GLU A 92 -24.26 1.38 0.17
N GLY A 93 -23.50 0.93 -0.84
CA GLY A 93 -23.94 0.86 -2.23
C GLY A 93 -23.64 2.10 -3.07
N ASP A 94 -22.99 3.12 -2.49
CA ASP A 94 -22.50 4.29 -3.21
C ASP A 94 -21.28 3.94 -4.07
N TRP A 95 -21.00 4.76 -5.09
CA TRP A 95 -19.84 4.52 -5.96
C TRP A 95 -18.55 4.78 -5.20
N ALA A 96 -17.64 3.80 -5.22
CA ALA A 96 -16.36 3.91 -4.54
C ALA A 96 -15.48 4.95 -5.24
N THR A 97 -14.92 5.85 -4.44
CA THR A 97 -13.96 6.88 -4.85
C THR A 97 -12.53 6.37 -4.66
N PRO A 98 -11.51 7.08 -5.20
CA PRO A 98 -10.12 6.78 -4.88
C PRO A 98 -9.79 6.85 -3.38
N TYR A 99 -10.60 7.53 -2.56
CA TYR A 99 -10.44 7.53 -1.10
C TYR A 99 -10.97 6.27 -0.41
N ASP A 100 -11.71 5.43 -1.15
CA ASP A 100 -12.22 4.15 -0.66
C ASP A 100 -11.35 2.99 -1.15
N ILE A 101 -10.96 3.03 -2.43
CA ILE A 101 -10.28 1.91 -3.11
C ILE A 101 -8.87 2.21 -3.64
N GLY A 102 -8.39 3.44 -3.51
CA GLY A 102 -7.14 3.87 -4.11
C GLY A 102 -7.15 3.71 -5.62
N ALA A 103 -6.13 3.03 -6.16
CA ALA A 103 -6.08 2.68 -7.57
C ALA A 103 -7.08 1.57 -7.98
N GLY A 104 -7.67 0.85 -7.01
CA GLY A 104 -8.64 -0.21 -7.22
C GLY A 104 -8.22 -1.57 -6.66
N ILE A 105 -8.84 -2.63 -7.16
CA ILE A 105 -8.62 -4.01 -6.72
C ILE A 105 -7.33 -4.56 -7.36
N LEU A 106 -6.47 -5.13 -6.52
CA LEU A 106 -5.24 -5.82 -6.88
C LEU A 106 -5.42 -6.83 -8.02
N GLN A 107 -4.53 -6.79 -9.01
CA GLN A 107 -4.43 -7.77 -10.10
C GLN A 107 -3.04 -8.45 -10.10
N PRO A 108 -2.87 -9.60 -9.41
CA PRO A 108 -1.54 -10.19 -9.19
C PRO A 108 -0.80 -10.50 -10.50
N THR A 109 -1.48 -11.05 -11.49
CA THR A 109 -0.87 -11.43 -12.78
C THR A 109 -0.48 -10.22 -13.62
N ARG A 110 -1.27 -9.14 -13.58
CA ARG A 110 -0.99 -7.92 -14.35
C ARG A 110 0.17 -7.13 -13.75
N ALA A 111 0.30 -7.14 -12.42
CA ALA A 111 1.40 -6.47 -11.71
C ALA A 111 2.80 -7.03 -12.06
N LEU A 112 2.89 -8.24 -12.61
CA LEU A 112 4.16 -8.80 -13.11
C LEU A 112 4.66 -8.14 -14.39
N ARG A 113 3.77 -7.51 -15.17
CA ARG A 113 4.08 -6.85 -16.45
C ARG A 113 3.32 -5.52 -16.56
N PRO A 114 3.68 -4.51 -15.75
CA PRO A 114 2.96 -3.24 -15.71
C PRO A 114 3.18 -2.37 -16.95
N GLY A 115 4.19 -2.68 -17.77
CA GLY A 115 4.57 -1.88 -18.94
C GLY A 115 5.37 -0.64 -18.57
N LEU A 116 4.76 0.26 -17.80
CA LEU A 116 5.38 1.48 -17.26
C LEU A 116 5.28 1.50 -15.73
N ILE A 117 6.26 2.17 -15.09
CA ILE A 117 6.29 2.37 -13.64
C ILE A 117 6.66 3.82 -13.32
N TYR A 118 6.10 4.31 -12.22
CA TYR A 118 6.44 5.56 -11.55
C TYR A 118 7.46 5.22 -10.45
N ASP A 119 8.75 5.26 -10.81
CA ASP A 119 9.83 4.95 -9.89
C ASP A 119 10.27 6.21 -9.11
N THR A 120 10.66 6.03 -7.86
CA THR A 120 11.20 7.11 -7.04
C THR A 120 12.22 6.57 -6.04
N THR A 121 13.17 7.41 -5.67
CA THR A 121 14.27 7.10 -4.78
C THR A 121 13.94 7.43 -3.33
N ALA A 122 14.69 6.83 -2.39
CA ALA A 122 14.57 7.20 -0.98
C ALA A 122 14.86 8.69 -0.75
N ASP A 123 15.84 9.27 -1.47
CA ASP A 123 16.19 10.68 -1.34
C ASP A 123 15.07 11.62 -1.80
N GLU A 124 14.31 11.26 -2.84
CA GLU A 124 13.13 12.03 -3.27
C GLU A 124 12.01 12.03 -2.23
N TYR A 125 11.79 10.91 -1.51
CA TYR A 125 10.89 10.90 -0.35
C TYR A 125 11.39 11.80 0.78
N LEU A 126 12.71 11.82 1.05
CA LEU A 126 13.29 12.70 2.05
C LEU A 126 13.17 14.18 1.65
N GLN A 127 13.35 14.49 0.36
CA GLN A 127 13.12 15.83 -0.19
C GLN A 127 11.65 16.24 -0.09
N PHE A 128 10.70 15.33 -0.38
CA PHE A 128 9.27 15.57 -0.17
C PHE A 128 8.97 15.99 1.28
N LEU A 129 9.56 15.31 2.27
CA LEU A 129 9.42 15.71 3.68
C LEU A 129 10.01 17.11 3.92
N CYS A 130 11.17 17.43 3.33
CA CYS A 130 11.74 18.76 3.41
C CYS A 130 10.80 19.83 2.82
N TYR A 131 10.21 19.59 1.65
CA TYR A 131 9.27 20.51 1.00
C TYR A 131 7.95 20.66 1.76
N HIS A 132 7.55 19.65 2.52
CA HIS A 132 6.43 19.73 3.46
C HIS A 132 6.75 20.58 4.70
N GLY A 133 8.02 20.96 4.91
CA GLY A 133 8.46 21.85 5.99
C GLY A 133 9.20 21.16 7.13
N TYR A 134 9.53 19.87 6.99
CA TYR A 134 10.42 19.22 7.95
C TYR A 134 11.86 19.69 7.76
N ASN A 135 12.56 19.91 8.87
CA ASN A 135 13.98 20.26 8.83
C ASN A 135 14.86 19.00 8.73
N THR A 136 16.14 19.19 8.41
CA THR A 136 17.10 18.08 8.24
C THR A 136 17.21 17.19 9.48
N THR A 137 17.09 17.75 10.68
CA THR A 137 17.19 16.99 11.94
C THR A 137 16.01 16.05 12.12
N THR A 138 14.79 16.54 11.86
CA THR A 138 13.56 15.73 11.91
C THR A 138 13.54 14.66 10.82
N VAL A 139 13.96 15.00 9.60
CA VAL A 139 14.04 14.01 8.51
C VAL A 139 15.04 12.90 8.85
N LYS A 140 16.19 13.23 9.44
CA LYS A 140 17.18 12.24 9.91
C LYS A 140 16.70 11.42 11.11
N SER A 141 15.80 11.94 11.94
CA SER A 141 15.19 11.15 13.02
C SER A 141 14.15 10.16 12.50
N ILE A 142 13.42 10.52 11.43
CA ILE A 142 12.46 9.65 10.74
C ILE A 142 13.19 8.56 9.95
N SER A 143 14.20 8.94 9.15
CA SER A 143 14.97 8.02 8.32
C SER A 143 16.40 7.89 8.82
N ARG A 144 16.65 6.87 9.65
CA ARG A 144 18.00 6.55 10.15
C ARG A 144 18.94 6.04 9.05
N THR A 145 18.39 5.64 7.91
CA THR A 145 19.14 5.19 6.73
C THR A 145 19.48 6.34 5.78
N ALA A 146 18.98 7.56 6.03
CA ALA A 146 19.36 8.74 5.26
C ALA A 146 20.89 8.92 5.29
N ALA A 147 21.48 9.26 4.14
CA ALA A 147 22.90 9.50 4.05
C ALA A 147 23.34 10.55 5.09
N ARG A 148 24.51 10.35 5.72
CA ARG A 148 25.03 11.32 6.70
C ARG A 148 25.16 12.72 6.08
N SER A 149 25.48 12.78 4.79
CA SER A 149 25.57 13.99 3.97
C SER A 149 24.22 14.60 3.57
N PHE A 150 23.09 13.92 3.76
CA PHE A 150 21.77 14.43 3.39
C PHE A 150 21.46 15.74 4.13
N ARG A 151 20.98 16.72 3.38
CA ARG A 151 20.52 18.02 3.85
C ARG A 151 19.31 18.46 3.03
N CYS A 152 18.32 19.05 3.68
CA CYS A 152 17.21 19.67 2.99
C CYS A 152 17.69 20.82 2.09
N PRO A 153 17.07 21.05 0.92
CA PRO A 153 17.41 22.15 0.02
C PRO A 153 17.28 23.53 0.68
N ALA A 154 18.12 24.47 0.23
CA ALA A 154 17.99 25.88 0.60
C ALA A 154 16.67 26.43 0.03
N GLY A 155 15.78 26.94 0.89
CA GLY A 155 14.42 27.35 0.52
C GLY A 155 13.31 26.69 1.33
N GLY A 156 13.63 25.62 2.08
CA GLY A 156 12.70 25.03 3.06
C GLY A 156 11.40 24.50 2.44
N ALA A 157 10.28 24.76 3.12
CA ALA A 157 8.95 24.34 2.69
C ALA A 157 8.58 25.02 1.37
N ASN A 158 8.26 24.23 0.35
CA ASN A 158 7.84 24.74 -0.95
C ASN A 158 6.66 23.91 -1.44
N ARG A 159 5.46 24.51 -1.41
CA ARG A 159 4.19 23.84 -1.76
C ARG A 159 4.14 23.35 -3.20
N ASP A 160 4.77 24.07 -4.12
CA ASP A 160 4.77 23.71 -5.54
C ASP A 160 5.56 22.42 -5.76
N LEU A 161 6.65 22.24 -5.02
CA LEU A 161 7.51 21.06 -5.10
C LEU A 161 6.95 19.84 -4.36
N ILE A 162 5.98 20.01 -3.46
CA ILE A 162 5.35 18.85 -2.78
C ILE A 162 4.65 17.97 -3.83
N SER A 163 4.04 18.58 -4.86
CA SER A 163 3.35 17.89 -5.96
C SER A 163 4.26 17.24 -7.01
N SER A 164 5.58 17.41 -6.89
CA SER A 164 6.55 16.89 -7.86
C SER A 164 6.99 15.45 -7.61
N LEU A 165 6.51 14.83 -6.51
CA LEU A 165 6.84 13.43 -6.21
C LEU A 165 6.26 12.51 -7.29
N ASN A 166 7.10 11.63 -7.83
CA ASN A 166 6.71 10.69 -8.89
C ASN A 166 5.82 9.57 -8.33
N TYR A 167 4.54 9.89 -8.09
CA TYR A 167 3.57 9.02 -7.44
C TYR A 167 2.50 8.54 -8.43
N PRO A 168 2.05 7.27 -8.37
CA PRO A 168 1.11 6.70 -9.33
C PRO A 168 -0.37 7.07 -9.05
N SER A 169 -0.64 8.26 -8.51
CA SER A 169 -1.98 8.84 -8.35
C SER A 169 -1.92 10.37 -8.29
N ILE A 170 -3.04 11.04 -8.57
CA ILE A 170 -3.22 12.51 -8.61
C ILE A 170 -4.36 12.89 -7.66
#